data_AF-A0A506UKA0-F1
#
_entry.id   AF-A0A506UKA0-F1
#
_cell.length_a   1.000
_cell.length_b   1.000
_cell.length_c   1.000
_cell.angle_alpha   90.00
_cell.angle_beta   90.00
_cell.angle_gamma   90.00
#
_symmetry.space_group_name_H-M   'P 1'
#
loop_
_entity.id
_entity.type
_entity.pdbx_description
1 polymer ?
#
loop_
_entity_poly.entity_id
_entity_poly.type
_entity_poly.pdbx_seq_one_letter_code
_entity_poly.pdbx_strand_id
1 'polypeptide(L)'
;MAQSLLAADRTVTIVNNTGYEMVEFYGSNSGTDSWEEDILGKETLPHGASVDIDFDDGTGHCMFDFMAVFEDGDQVKQEGIDVCKTGTFTFE
;
A
#
# COMPACT_ATOMS: atom_id res chain seq x y z
N MET A 1 -6.23 30.28 10.31
CA MET A 1 -5.02 29.52 9.89
C MET A 1 -5.15 28.15 10.51
N ALA A 2 -5.50 27.13 9.73
CA ALA A 2 -5.75 25.80 10.25
C ALA A 2 -4.41 25.20 10.70
N GLN A 3 -4.26 25.03 12.01
CA GLN A 3 -3.26 24.17 12.58
C GLN A 3 -3.73 22.75 12.27
N SER A 4 -3.26 22.16 11.17
CA SER A 4 -3.25 20.70 11.08
C SER A 4 -2.31 20.24 12.17
N LEU A 5 -2.89 19.58 13.18
CA LEU A 5 -2.15 18.71 14.10
C LEU A 5 -1.20 17.86 13.26
N LEU A 6 0.00 17.60 13.79
CA LEU A 6 0.98 16.68 13.23
C LEU A 6 0.39 15.26 13.21
N ALA A 7 -0.59 14.99 12.34
CA ALA A 7 -0.87 13.65 11.90
C ALA A 7 0.41 13.20 11.20
N ALA A 8 0.98 12.08 11.66
CA ALA A 8 2.03 11.44 10.88
C ALA A 8 1.43 11.22 9.49
N ASP A 9 2.04 11.81 8.46
CA ASP A 9 1.64 11.57 7.09
C ASP A 9 1.94 10.09 6.80
N ARG A 10 0.87 9.29 6.70
CA ARG A 10 0.93 7.84 6.40
C ARG A 10 0.59 7.57 4.94
N THR A 11 0.73 8.60 4.10
CA THR A 11 0.63 8.45 2.66
C THR A 11 1.89 7.75 2.16
N VAL A 12 1.72 6.59 1.54
CA VAL A 12 2.80 5.86 0.88
C VAL A 12 2.53 5.83 -0.62
N THR A 13 3.52 6.25 -1.40
CA THR A 13 3.51 6.06 -2.85
C THR A 13 3.86 4.61 -3.16
N ILE A 14 2.91 3.84 -3.69
CA ILE A 14 3.14 2.48 -4.19
C ILE A 14 3.54 2.57 -5.65
N VAL A 15 4.69 1.99 -5.99
CA VAL A 15 5.26 1.97 -7.34
C VAL A 15 5.30 0.53 -7.85
N ASN A 16 4.76 0.30 -9.04
CA ASN A 16 4.86 -0.98 -9.72
C ASN A 16 6.03 -0.97 -10.71
N ASN A 17 7.11 -1.67 -10.40
CA ASN A 17 8.29 -1.84 -11.25
C ASN A 17 8.56 -3.33 -11.59
N THR A 18 7.55 -4.21 -11.50
CA THR A 18 7.72 -5.67 -11.70
C THR A 18 7.75 -6.12 -13.16
N GLY A 19 7.27 -5.26 -14.06
CA GLY A 19 7.10 -5.58 -15.50
C GLY A 19 5.71 -6.10 -15.87
N TYR A 20 4.83 -6.31 -14.88
CA TYR A 20 3.45 -6.77 -15.04
C TYR A 20 2.46 -5.74 -14.51
N GLU A 21 1.23 -5.74 -15.00
CA GLU A 21 0.15 -4.92 -14.42
C GLU A 21 -0.29 -5.48 -13.06
N MET A 22 -0.31 -4.62 -12.03
CA MET A 22 -0.86 -4.96 -10.72
C MET A 22 -2.37 -4.73 -10.77
N VAL A 23 -3.13 -5.78 -10.54
CA VAL A 23 -4.60 -5.78 -10.70
C VAL A 23 -5.34 -5.65 -9.37
N GLU A 24 -4.71 -6.05 -8.25
CA GLU A 24 -5.24 -5.86 -6.90
C GLU A 24 -4.09 -5.47 -5.96
N PHE A 25 -4.38 -4.58 -5.00
CA PHE A 25 -3.43 -4.20 -3.95
C PHE A 25 -4.14 -4.14 -2.60
N TYR A 26 -3.57 -4.81 -1.62
CA TYR A 26 -4.10 -4.89 -0.28
C TYR A 26 -3.06 -4.38 0.73
N GLY A 27 -3.56 -3.72 1.77
CA GLY A 27 -2.81 -3.32 2.94
C GLY A 27 -3.57 -3.72 4.20
N SER A 28 -2.89 -4.35 5.15
CA SER A 28 -3.47 -4.71 6.45
C SER A 28 -2.49 -4.44 7.57
N ASN A 29 -2.99 -4.21 8.78
CA ASN A 29 -2.14 -4.04 9.96
C ASN A 29 -1.30 -5.30 10.19
N SER A 30 0.02 -5.14 10.36
CA SER A 30 0.91 -6.29 10.48
C SER A 30 0.54 -7.21 11.64
N GLY A 31 0.54 -8.52 11.38
CA GLY A 31 0.14 -9.54 12.35
C GLY A 31 -1.36 -9.90 12.34
N THR A 32 -2.10 -9.44 11.34
CA THR A 32 -3.44 -9.96 11.01
C THR A 32 -3.38 -10.86 9.77
N ASP A 33 -4.10 -11.98 9.79
CA ASP A 33 -4.24 -12.86 8.62
C ASP A 33 -5.39 -12.41 7.70
N SER A 34 -6.17 -11.41 8.12
CA SER A 34 -7.31 -10.89 7.35
C SER A 34 -6.86 -9.74 6.47
N TRP A 35 -6.94 -9.91 5.16
CA TRP A 35 -6.81 -8.82 4.20
C TRP A 35 -8.13 -8.06 4.14
N GLU A 36 -8.05 -6.73 4.12
CA GLU A 36 -9.21 -5.86 3.95
C GLU A 36 -9.62 -5.82 2.46
N GLU A 37 -10.26 -4.73 2.04
CA GLU A 37 -10.63 -4.51 0.64
C GLU A 37 -9.43 -4.23 -0.26
N ASP A 38 -9.62 -4.48 -1.56
CA ASP A 38 -8.67 -4.05 -2.59
C ASP A 38 -8.69 -2.51 -2.67
N ILE A 39 -7.52 -1.92 -2.44
CA ILE A 39 -7.34 -0.47 -2.36
C ILE A 39 -7.42 0.17 -3.76
N LEU A 40 -7.11 -0.57 -4.84
CA LEU A 40 -7.23 -0.06 -6.21
C LEU A 40 -8.70 -0.07 -6.69
N GLY A 41 -9.49 -1.00 -6.16
CA GLY A 41 -10.94 -1.10 -6.34
C GLY A 41 -11.35 -1.55 -7.74
N LYS A 42 -11.44 -0.60 -8.68
CA LYS A 42 -11.72 -0.90 -10.11
C LYS A 42 -10.58 -0.49 -11.02
N GLU A 43 -9.62 0.26 -10.49
CA GLU A 43 -8.45 0.69 -11.20
C GLU A 43 -7.38 -0.40 -11.09
N THR A 44 -6.37 -0.30 -11.94
CA THR A 44 -5.18 -1.15 -11.90
C THR A 44 -3.95 -0.26 -11.90
N LEU A 45 -2.80 -0.82 -11.55
CA LEU A 45 -1.53 -0.11 -11.52
C LEU A 45 -0.57 -0.72 -12.56
N PRO A 46 -0.47 -0.15 -13.77
CA PRO A 46 0.43 -0.63 -14.81
C PRO A 46 1.91 -0.58 -14.40
N HIS A 47 2.74 -1.37 -15.08
CA HIS A 47 4.19 -1.26 -14.92
C HIS A 47 4.69 0.17 -15.20
N GLY A 48 5.55 0.68 -14.31
CA GLY A 48 6.12 2.02 -14.35
C GLY A 48 5.20 3.11 -13.78
N ALA A 49 4.00 2.75 -13.34
CA ALA A 49 3.07 3.68 -12.69
C ALA A 49 3.21 3.66 -11.15
N SER A 50 2.67 4.71 -10.52
CA SER A 50 2.57 4.82 -9.08
C SER A 50 1.23 5.39 -8.63
N VAL A 51 0.83 5.06 -7.41
CA VAL A 51 -0.37 5.57 -6.76
C VAL A 51 -0.05 5.95 -5.32
N ASP A 52 -0.62 7.06 -4.84
CA ASP A 52 -0.51 7.47 -3.44
C ASP A 52 -1.68 6.89 -2.65
N ILE A 53 -1.37 6.18 -1.56
CA ILE A 53 -2.36 5.52 -0.70
C ILE A 53 -2.19 6.02 0.73
N ASP A 54 -3.28 6.47 1.33
CA ASP A 54 -3.33 6.86 2.75
C ASP A 54 -3.63 5.64 3.61
N PHE A 55 -2.65 5.24 4.43
CA PHE A 55 -2.77 4.12 5.38
C PHE A 55 -3.23 4.56 6.78
N ASP A 56 -3.71 5.79 6.96
CA ASP A 56 -4.33 6.21 8.21
C ASP A 56 -5.71 5.56 8.42
N ASP A 57 -5.70 4.39 9.04
CA ASP A 57 -6.90 3.65 9.47
C ASP A 57 -7.55 4.20 10.76
N GLY A 58 -7.05 5.32 11.28
CA GLY A 58 -7.51 5.95 12.53
C GLY A 58 -7.08 5.23 13.81
N THR A 59 -6.39 4.09 13.73
CA THR A 59 -5.92 3.34 14.91
C THR A 59 -4.56 3.83 15.43
N GLY A 60 -3.78 4.50 14.58
CA GLY A 60 -2.42 4.91 14.91
C GLY A 60 -1.37 3.83 14.65
N HIS A 61 -1.75 2.71 14.05
CA HIS A 61 -0.80 1.68 13.63
C HIS A 61 0.11 2.19 12.50
N CYS A 62 1.37 1.76 12.54
CA CYS A 62 2.38 2.11 11.54
C CYS A 62 2.90 0.89 10.78
N MET A 63 2.76 -0.31 11.33
CA MET A 63 3.27 -1.52 10.69
C MET A 63 2.17 -2.17 9.88
N PHE A 64 2.39 -2.28 8.57
CA PHE A 64 1.46 -2.88 7.63
C PHE A 64 2.14 -3.99 6.85
N ASP A 65 1.34 -4.97 6.47
CA ASP A 65 1.70 -5.97 5.48
C ASP A 65 1.00 -5.60 4.16
N PHE A 66 1.72 -5.71 3.05
CA PHE A 66 1.25 -5.41 1.71
C PHE A 66 1.13 -6.70 0.90
N MET A 67 0.09 -6.78 0.07
CA MET A 67 -0.08 -7.86 -0.89
C MET A 67 -0.46 -7.27 -2.25
N ALA A 68 0.29 -7.63 -3.28
CA ALA A 68 0.01 -7.27 -4.65
C ALA A 68 -0.34 -8.53 -5.46
N VAL A 69 -1.37 -8.44 -6.29
CA VAL A 69 -1.76 -9.47 -7.25
C VAL A 69 -1.55 -8.91 -8.65
N PHE A 70 -0.89 -9.67 -9.52
CA PHE A 70 -0.53 -9.26 -10.87
C PHE A 70 -1.39 -9.95 -11.93
N GLU A 71 -1.42 -9.39 -13.14
CA GLU A 71 -2.23 -9.87 -14.27
C GLU A 71 -1.92 -11.32 -14.70
N ASP A 72 -0.72 -11.80 -14.40
CA ASP A 72 -0.28 -13.17 -14.69
C ASP A 72 -0.72 -14.19 -13.61
N GLY A 73 -1.34 -13.70 -12.53
CA GLY A 73 -1.82 -14.49 -11.40
C GLY A 73 -0.81 -14.61 -10.25
N ASP A 74 0.39 -14.03 -10.38
CA ASP A 74 1.36 -14.03 -9.29
C ASP A 74 0.93 -13.13 -8.14
N GLN A 75 1.30 -13.53 -6.93
CA GLN A 75 1.00 -12.80 -5.70
C GLN A 75 2.28 -12.56 -4.92
N VAL A 76 2.55 -11.30 -4.60
CA VAL A 76 3.72 -10.90 -3.82
C VAL A 76 3.27 -10.28 -2.51
N LYS A 77 3.77 -10.83 -1.40
CA LYS A 77 3.51 -10.35 -0.04
C LYS A 77 4.77 -9.74 0.55
N GLN A 78 4.62 -8.61 1.22
CA GLN A 78 5.68 -7.86 1.86
C GLN A 78 5.22 -7.46 3.26
N GLU A 79 5.85 -8.02 4.28
CA GLU A 79 5.42 -7.88 5.67
C GLU A 79 6.28 -6.85 6.43
N GLY A 80 5.69 -6.21 7.42
CA GLY A 80 6.41 -5.36 8.38
C GLY A 80 6.86 -4.00 7.82
N ILE A 81 6.07 -3.40 6.92
CA ILE A 81 6.35 -2.10 6.34
C ILE A 81 5.90 -1.00 7.31
N ASP A 82 6.83 -0.10 7.67
CA ASP A 82 6.53 1.05 8.55
C ASP A 82 6.01 2.24 7.72
N VAL A 83 4.69 2.35 7.55
CA VAL A 83 4.03 3.41 6.75
C VAL A 83 4.18 4.81 7.36
N CYS A 84 4.56 4.90 8.63
CA CYS A 84 4.83 6.19 9.29
C CYS A 84 6.23 6.73 8.93
N LYS A 85 7.09 5.92 8.31
CA LYS A 85 8.44 6.32 7.88
C LYS A 85 8.68 6.11 6.38
N THR A 86 7.92 5.21 5.78
CA THR A 86 8.05 4.85 4.36
C THR A 86 7.22 5.81 3.54
N GLY A 87 7.85 6.70 2.78
CA GLY A 87 7.14 7.57 1.83
C GLY A 87 6.88 6.91 0.48
N THR A 88 7.69 5.92 0.10
CA THR A 88 7.57 5.22 -1.18
C THR A 88 7.93 3.77 -1.01
N PHE A 89 7.10 2.88 -1.54
CA PHE A 89 7.34 1.45 -1.60
C PHE A 89 7.29 0.99 -3.05
N THR A 90 8.28 0.21 -3.49
CA THR A 90 8.40 -0.23 -4.88
C THR A 90 8.39 -1.76 -4.94
N PHE A 91 7.49 -2.31 -5.74
CA PHE A 91 7.51 -3.72 -6.13
C PHE A 91 8.40 -3.89 -7.37
N GLU A 92 9.30 -4.86 -7.34
CA GLU A 92 10.29 -5.17 -8.40
C GLU A 92 10.25 -6.65 -8.79
#